data_AF-A0A2V6IG49-F1
#
_entry.id   AF-A0A2V6IG49-F1
#
_cell.length_a   1.000
_cell.length_b   1.000
_cell.length_c   1.000
_cell.angle_alpha   90.00
_cell.angle_beta   90.00
_cell.angle_gamma   90.00
#
_symmetry.space_group_name_H-M   'P 1'
#
loop_
_entity.id
_entity.type
_entity.pdbx_description
1 polymer ?
#
loop_
_entity_poly.entity_id
_entity_poly.type
_entity_poly.pdbx_seq_one_letter_code
_entity_poly.pdbx_strand_id
1 'polypeptide(L)'
;MFKRIFKCLGAIITVVAIAIAVFLVNLIWFRPWSLNLFYEKVFAEILFDHPEILTTLGLVEQFGITGHNGKLDDESPAHQQREFDRWKRDLAQLRQYPLDRQSSSQKLSTHVLDWFLQIQAEGEKWQWHDYPVNQLFGVQNQFPSFMANTHRLLNRKDCDYYVMRLDALQKKFDQTLDGLKVREQKQILPPRFVVEEVIKEMTEFIGKPASENILATSFKSRAAKIEKLSEADRTELQARVESAITNKVYPAYQKLIDYFQAILSKTTTDDGVWKLPDGDAFYAYKLHENTTTKLKPDEVHELGLREVARIEGEMRAILDANGFAGQPIGETMDKLTKDQRFLYPNDDKGRSDALA
;
A
#
# COMPACT_ATOMS: atom_id res chain seq x y z
N MET A 1 38.63 49.87 10.15
CA MET A 1 38.84 48.43 9.88
C MET A 1 37.56 47.62 10.04
N PHE A 2 36.85 47.68 11.17
CA PHE A 2 35.60 46.95 11.44
C PHE A 2 34.46 47.14 10.41
N LYS A 3 34.18 48.37 9.95
CA LYS A 3 33.14 48.62 8.92
C LYS A 3 33.37 47.90 7.58
N ARG A 4 34.62 47.68 7.17
CA ARG A 4 34.94 46.93 5.94
C ARG A 4 34.77 45.43 6.15
N ILE A 5 35.15 44.92 7.33
CA ILE A 5 34.96 43.52 7.72
C ILE A 5 33.46 43.18 7.79
N PHE A 6 32.64 44.01 8.43
CA PHE A 6 31.18 43.81 8.47
C PHE A 6 30.51 43.87 7.09
N LYS A 7 30.95 44.75 6.20
CA LYS A 7 30.47 44.78 4.81
C LYS A 7 30.87 43.54 4.02
N CYS A 8 32.11 43.05 4.18
CA CYS A 8 32.55 41.80 3.56
C CYS A 8 31.78 40.59 4.13
N LEU A 9 31.56 40.52 5.44
CA LEU A 9 30.75 39.46 6.06
C LEU A 9 29.31 39.49 5.56
N GLY A 10 28.68 40.66 5.49
CA GLY A 10 27.33 40.80 4.94
C GLY A 10 27.24 40.41 3.47
N ALA A 11 28.23 40.75 2.65
CA ALA A 11 28.31 40.33 1.26
C ALA A 11 28.48 38.81 1.13
N ILE A 12 29.34 38.19 1.95
CA ILE A 12 29.52 36.73 1.97
C ILE A 12 28.22 36.02 2.38
N ILE A 13 27.54 36.48 3.43
CA ILE A 13 26.25 35.92 3.86
C ILE A 13 25.22 36.03 2.74
N THR A 14 25.16 37.17 2.04
CA THR A 14 24.23 37.37 0.93
C THR A 14 24.54 36.43 -0.24
N VAL A 15 25.80 36.27 -0.61
CA VAL A 15 26.22 35.34 -1.68
C VAL A 15 25.90 33.88 -1.29
N VAL A 16 26.16 33.50 -0.04
CA VAL A 16 25.83 32.16 0.47
C VAL A 16 24.32 31.94 0.46
N ALA A 17 23.52 32.93 0.88
CA ALA A 17 22.06 32.85 0.86
C ALA A 17 21.52 32.71 -0.58
N ILE A 18 22.07 33.47 -1.53
CA ILE A 18 21.70 33.35 -2.95
C ILE A 18 22.12 31.98 -3.49
N ALA A 19 23.32 31.49 -3.18
CA ALA A 19 23.78 30.18 -3.61
C ALA A 19 22.91 29.04 -3.05
N ILE A 20 22.52 29.12 -1.78
CA ILE A 20 21.57 28.20 -1.15
C ILE A 20 20.21 28.28 -1.85
N ALA A 21 19.70 29.49 -2.12
CA ALA A 21 18.44 29.67 -2.81
C ALA A 21 18.48 29.06 -4.22
N VAL A 22 19.54 29.31 -5.00
CA VAL A 22 19.72 28.72 -6.34
C VAL A 22 19.82 27.20 -6.26
N PHE A 23 20.57 26.66 -5.30
CA PHE A 23 20.70 25.22 -5.08
C PHE A 23 19.35 24.58 -4.73
N LEU A 24 18.63 25.14 -3.77
CA LEU A 24 17.30 24.66 -3.37
C LEU A 24 16.30 24.79 -4.52
N VAL A 25 16.39 25.87 -5.31
CA VAL A 25 15.53 26.05 -6.48
C VAL A 25 15.80 24.97 -7.52
N ASN A 26 17.07 24.69 -7.82
CA ASN A 26 17.43 23.59 -8.71
C ASN A 26 16.95 22.23 -8.17
N LEU A 27 17.18 21.97 -6.88
CA LEU A 27 16.80 20.70 -6.24
C LEU A 27 15.28 20.48 -6.29
N ILE A 28 14.48 21.50 -6.00
CA ILE A 28 13.02 21.37 -5.91
C ILE A 28 12.37 21.38 -7.29
N TRP A 29 12.70 22.34 -8.16
CA TRP A 29 11.94 22.56 -9.41
C TRP A 29 12.61 22.02 -10.67
N PHE A 30 13.88 21.59 -10.63
CA PHE A 30 14.61 21.14 -11.80
C PHE A 30 15.28 19.77 -11.58
N ARG A 31 16.02 19.30 -12.60
CA ARG A 31 16.89 18.13 -12.49
C ARG A 31 18.09 18.47 -11.58
N PRO A 32 18.31 17.75 -10.46
CA PRO A 32 19.45 18.00 -9.57
C PRO A 32 20.79 17.75 -10.28
N TRP A 33 21.83 18.52 -9.94
CA TRP A 33 23.16 18.31 -10.55
C TRP A 33 23.82 16.98 -10.15
N SER A 34 23.51 16.48 -8.94
CA SER A 34 24.01 15.20 -8.44
C SER A 34 22.96 14.10 -8.64
N LEU A 35 23.38 12.96 -9.18
CA LEU A 35 22.55 11.77 -9.31
C LEU A 35 22.04 11.27 -7.94
N ASN A 36 22.86 11.35 -6.90
CA ASN A 36 22.42 10.96 -5.55
C ASN A 36 21.33 11.90 -5.04
N LEU A 37 21.46 13.22 -5.27
CA LEU A 37 20.41 14.17 -4.90
C LEU A 37 19.12 13.95 -5.72
N PHE A 38 19.23 13.44 -6.94
CA PHE A 38 18.06 13.02 -7.71
C PHE A 38 17.35 11.82 -7.08
N TYR A 39 18.09 10.79 -6.65
CA TYR A 39 17.50 9.65 -5.93
C TYR A 39 16.77 10.10 -4.64
N GLU A 40 17.44 10.93 -3.83
CA GLU A 40 16.84 11.46 -2.59
C GLU A 40 15.61 12.31 -2.86
N LYS A 41 15.63 13.11 -3.93
CA LYS A 41 14.48 13.91 -4.35
C LYS A 41 13.29 13.02 -4.72
N VAL A 42 13.49 12.05 -5.62
CA VAL A 42 12.41 11.14 -6.06
C VAL A 42 11.82 10.41 -4.86
N PHE A 43 12.67 9.90 -3.97
CA PHE A 43 12.24 9.25 -2.74
C PHE A 43 11.43 10.20 -1.84
N ALA A 44 11.94 11.40 -1.57
CA ALA A 44 11.26 12.39 -0.73
C ALA A 44 9.91 12.83 -1.32
N GLU A 45 9.84 13.06 -2.64
CA GLU A 45 8.58 13.43 -3.29
C GLU A 45 7.50 12.36 -3.10
N ILE A 46 7.84 11.08 -3.26
CA ILE A 46 6.91 9.96 -2.99
C ILE A 46 6.49 9.98 -1.52
N LEU A 47 7.45 10.06 -0.59
CA LEU A 47 7.14 10.04 0.83
C LEU A 47 6.21 11.16 1.30
N PHE A 48 6.44 12.40 0.83
CA PHE A 48 5.66 13.55 1.26
C PHE A 48 4.31 13.68 0.54
N ASP A 49 4.12 12.97 -0.58
CA ASP A 49 2.84 12.86 -1.28
C ASP A 49 1.92 11.78 -0.65
N HIS A 50 2.50 10.79 0.06
CA HIS A 50 1.79 9.69 0.72
C HIS A 50 1.91 9.72 2.26
N PRO A 51 1.05 10.48 2.97
CA PRO A 51 1.09 10.57 4.42
C PRO A 51 0.97 9.20 5.14
N GLU A 52 0.28 8.21 4.57
CA GLU A 52 0.14 6.88 5.19
C GLU A 52 1.42 6.05 5.07
N ILE A 53 2.11 6.13 3.94
CA ILE A 53 3.46 5.54 3.79
C ILE A 53 4.43 6.23 4.76
N LEU A 54 4.37 7.55 4.88
CA LEU A 54 5.25 8.30 5.78
C LEU A 54 5.06 7.88 7.25
N THR A 55 3.81 7.63 7.69
CA THR A 55 3.53 7.05 9.01
C THR A 55 4.09 5.64 9.15
N THR A 56 3.94 4.80 8.12
CA THR A 56 4.38 3.41 8.14
C THR A 56 5.89 3.32 8.32
N LEU A 57 6.66 4.17 7.65
CA LEU A 57 8.12 4.17 7.73
C LEU A 57 8.64 4.86 9.00
N GLY A 58 7.91 5.82 9.56
CA GLY A 58 8.28 6.47 10.82
C GLY A 58 9.58 7.28 10.77
N LEU A 59 9.99 7.74 9.58
CA LEU A 59 11.32 8.31 9.32
C LEU A 59 11.50 9.73 9.87
N VAL A 60 10.41 10.50 9.96
CA VAL A 60 10.47 11.95 10.21
C VAL A 60 9.97 12.35 11.59
N GLU A 61 9.35 11.42 12.31
CA GLU A 61 8.81 11.59 13.65
C GLU A 61 9.92 11.88 14.67
N GLN A 62 11.10 11.29 14.49
CA GLN A 62 12.28 11.57 15.30
C GLN A 62 12.75 13.03 15.20
N PHE A 63 12.40 13.73 14.11
CA PHE A 63 12.68 15.16 13.91
C PHE A 63 11.51 16.06 14.33
N GLY A 64 10.46 15.49 14.95
CA GLY A 64 9.27 16.23 15.40
C GLY A 64 8.27 16.55 14.29
N ILE A 65 8.49 16.08 13.06
CA ILE A 65 7.56 16.25 11.94
C ILE A 65 6.52 15.14 12.04
N THR A 66 5.32 15.48 12.52
CA THR A 66 4.25 14.47 12.76
C THR A 66 2.92 14.81 12.10
N GLY A 67 2.83 15.92 11.36
CA GLY A 67 1.57 16.42 10.80
C GLY A 67 0.92 15.48 9.78
N HIS A 68 1.68 14.59 9.16
CA HIS A 68 1.18 13.55 8.26
C HIS A 68 0.37 12.47 8.97
N ASN A 69 0.58 12.26 10.28
CA ASN A 69 -0.11 11.23 11.05
C ASN A 69 -1.63 11.50 11.18
N GLY A 70 -2.07 12.74 10.96
CA GLY A 70 -3.49 13.11 10.90
C GLY A 70 -4.08 13.18 9.49
N LYS A 71 -3.37 12.71 8.47
CA LYS A 71 -3.80 12.75 7.07
C LYS A 71 -3.92 11.34 6.49
N LEU A 72 -4.82 11.19 5.53
CA LEU A 72 -4.95 10.02 4.65
C LEU A 72 -4.49 10.39 3.25
N ASP A 73 -4.09 9.39 2.46
CA ASP A 73 -3.65 9.57 1.08
C ASP A 73 -4.82 10.10 0.20
N ASP A 74 -4.47 10.84 -0.86
CA ASP A 74 -5.41 11.44 -1.82
C ASP A 74 -5.77 10.43 -2.91
N GLU A 75 -6.91 9.75 -2.79
CA GLU A 75 -7.34 8.69 -3.73
C GLU A 75 -8.01 9.24 -5.00
N SER A 76 -7.85 10.54 -5.30
CA SER A 76 -8.56 11.15 -6.43
C SER A 76 -7.93 10.80 -7.78
N PRO A 77 -8.73 10.68 -8.86
CA PRO A 77 -8.21 10.56 -10.23
C PRO A 77 -7.16 11.62 -10.59
N ALA A 78 -7.32 12.83 -10.06
CA ALA A 78 -6.38 13.93 -10.30
C ALA A 78 -5.03 13.71 -9.58
N HIS A 79 -5.00 13.07 -8.41
CA HIS A 79 -3.76 12.67 -7.75
C HIS A 79 -3.06 11.56 -8.53
N GLN A 80 -3.80 10.51 -8.89
CA GLN A 80 -3.29 9.41 -9.71
C GLN A 80 -2.63 9.92 -11.01
N GLN A 81 -3.25 10.89 -11.71
CA GLN A 81 -2.64 11.50 -12.90
C GLN A 81 -1.34 12.27 -12.59
N ARG A 82 -1.27 12.98 -11.46
CA ARG A 82 -0.04 13.68 -11.04
C ARG A 82 1.09 12.68 -10.76
N GLU A 83 0.78 11.49 -10.27
CA GLU A 83 1.78 10.44 -10.06
C GLU A 83 2.36 9.94 -11.38
N PHE A 84 1.52 9.65 -12.37
CA PHE A 84 2.00 9.27 -13.70
C PHE A 84 2.86 10.37 -14.33
N ASP A 85 2.43 11.63 -14.24
CA ASP A 85 3.19 12.76 -14.76
C ASP A 85 4.55 12.91 -14.06
N ARG A 86 4.60 12.66 -12.74
CA ARG A 86 5.84 12.59 -11.96
C ARG A 86 6.74 11.45 -12.44
N TRP A 87 6.23 10.22 -12.56
CA TRP A 87 7.04 9.09 -13.02
C TRP A 87 7.62 9.30 -14.42
N LYS A 88 6.81 9.81 -15.37
CA LYS A 88 7.29 10.15 -16.73
C LYS A 88 8.38 11.22 -16.70
N ARG A 89 8.19 12.27 -15.91
CA ARG A 89 9.17 13.36 -15.74
C ARG A 89 10.47 12.85 -15.13
N ASP A 90 10.37 12.06 -14.06
CA ASP A 90 11.53 11.55 -13.33
C ASP A 90 12.31 10.54 -14.18
N LEU A 91 11.63 9.68 -14.94
CA LEU A 91 12.25 8.79 -15.92
C LEU A 91 13.05 9.57 -16.97
N ALA A 92 12.44 10.63 -17.52
CA ALA A 92 13.10 11.49 -18.50
C ALA A 92 14.31 12.23 -17.92
N GLN A 93 14.28 12.61 -16.64
CA GLN A 93 15.42 13.23 -15.95
C GLN A 93 16.52 12.22 -15.63
N LEU A 94 16.17 11.01 -15.17
CA LEU A 94 17.10 9.94 -14.86
C LEU A 94 17.95 9.56 -16.09
N ARG A 95 17.30 9.43 -17.26
CA ARG A 95 17.96 9.07 -18.52
C ARG A 95 18.93 10.14 -19.05
N GLN A 96 18.95 11.34 -18.47
CA GLN A 96 19.92 12.40 -18.81
C GLN A 96 21.25 12.28 -18.04
N TYR A 97 21.35 11.41 -17.03
CA TYR A 97 22.61 11.18 -16.34
C TYR A 97 23.46 10.17 -17.11
N PRO A 98 24.65 10.56 -17.62
CA PRO A 98 25.46 9.70 -18.48
C PRO A 98 26.01 8.49 -17.69
N LEU A 99 25.66 7.27 -18.14
CA LEU A 99 25.98 6.02 -17.45
C LEU A 99 27.49 5.78 -17.30
N ASP A 100 28.30 6.22 -18.27
CA ASP A 100 29.76 6.08 -18.25
C ASP A 100 30.43 6.88 -17.13
N ARG A 101 29.76 7.91 -16.59
CA ARG A 101 30.26 8.73 -15.46
C ARG A 101 29.78 8.25 -14.09
N GLN A 102 29.07 7.13 -14.03
CA GLN A 102 28.53 6.60 -12.78
C GLN A 102 29.44 5.51 -12.19
N SER A 103 29.50 5.45 -10.86
CA SER A 103 30.09 4.29 -10.15
C SER A 103 29.27 3.03 -10.40
N SER A 104 29.85 1.84 -10.13
CA SER A 104 29.13 0.57 -10.30
C SER A 104 27.84 0.50 -9.47
N SER A 105 27.86 1.04 -8.24
CA SER A 105 26.67 1.12 -7.39
C SER A 105 25.62 2.06 -7.97
N GLN A 106 26.05 3.24 -8.46
CA GLN A 106 25.13 4.19 -9.11
C GLN A 106 24.48 3.62 -10.36
N LYS A 107 25.24 2.87 -11.18
CA LYS A 107 24.71 2.18 -12.37
C LYS A 107 23.61 1.20 -12.00
N LEU A 108 23.83 0.39 -10.96
CA LEU A 108 22.83 -0.54 -10.47
C LEU A 108 21.57 0.21 -10.01
N SER A 109 21.72 1.25 -9.17
CA SER A 109 20.60 2.07 -8.73
C SER A 109 19.87 2.75 -9.90
N THR A 110 20.59 3.24 -10.91
CA THR A 110 19.99 3.83 -12.12
C THR A 110 19.20 2.77 -12.88
N HIS A 111 19.73 1.56 -13.09
CA HIS A 111 18.99 0.51 -13.80
C HIS A 111 17.74 0.06 -13.05
N VAL A 112 17.81 -0.09 -11.72
CA VAL A 112 16.64 -0.44 -10.91
C VAL A 112 15.58 0.65 -10.96
N LEU A 113 15.98 1.92 -10.81
CA LEU A 113 15.04 3.04 -10.85
C LEU A 113 14.48 3.29 -12.26
N ASP A 114 15.28 3.11 -13.31
CA ASP A 114 14.83 3.22 -14.70
C ASP A 114 13.77 2.16 -15.01
N TRP A 115 14.03 0.90 -14.62
CA TRP A 115 13.04 -0.18 -14.74
C TRP A 115 11.75 0.15 -13.97
N PHE A 116 11.87 0.55 -12.70
CA PHE A 116 10.70 0.89 -11.88
C PHE A 116 9.88 2.02 -12.50
N LEU A 117 10.51 3.16 -12.81
CA LEU A 117 9.81 4.32 -13.36
C LEU A 117 9.24 4.04 -14.77
N GLN A 118 9.92 3.22 -15.57
CA GLN A 118 9.42 2.80 -16.88
C GLN A 118 8.14 1.98 -16.75
N ILE A 119 8.13 0.95 -15.90
CA ILE A 119 6.94 0.12 -15.68
C ILE A 119 5.79 0.97 -15.13
N GLN A 120 6.05 1.82 -14.14
CA GLN A 120 5.03 2.71 -13.59
C GLN A 120 4.46 3.68 -14.64
N ALA A 121 5.31 4.26 -15.51
CA ALA A 121 4.86 5.15 -16.58
C ALA A 121 4.06 4.43 -17.67
N GLU A 122 4.48 3.22 -18.07
CA GLU A 122 3.74 2.37 -19.03
C GLU A 122 2.38 1.93 -18.46
N GLY A 123 2.30 1.77 -17.13
CA GLY A 123 1.08 1.47 -16.39
C GLY A 123 -0.03 2.51 -16.52
N GLU A 124 0.24 3.72 -17.02
CA GLU A 124 -0.77 4.78 -17.19
C GLU A 124 -1.93 4.33 -18.09
N LYS A 125 -1.64 3.52 -19.12
CA LYS A 125 -2.69 2.94 -19.98
C LYS A 125 -3.66 2.06 -19.18
N TRP A 126 -3.15 1.40 -18.13
CA TRP A 126 -3.83 0.39 -17.33
C TRP A 126 -4.33 0.93 -15.98
N GLN A 127 -4.28 2.24 -15.76
CA GLN A 127 -4.58 2.88 -14.46
C GLN A 127 -5.98 2.60 -13.89
N TRP A 128 -6.89 2.10 -14.74
CA TRP A 128 -8.27 1.76 -14.38
C TRP A 128 -8.49 0.24 -14.31
N HIS A 129 -7.51 -0.59 -14.68
CA HIS A 129 -7.60 -2.06 -14.76
C HIS A 129 -7.35 -2.73 -13.39
N ASP A 130 -8.00 -2.23 -12.37
CA ASP A 130 -7.82 -2.65 -10.99
C ASP A 130 -9.12 -2.52 -10.19
N TYR A 131 -9.12 -3.11 -9.01
CA TYR A 131 -10.27 -3.14 -8.10
C TYR A 131 -9.84 -2.53 -6.76
N PRO A 132 -9.94 -1.20 -6.56
CA PRO A 132 -9.48 -0.54 -5.33
C PRO A 132 -10.30 -0.95 -4.08
N VAL A 133 -11.45 -1.58 -4.29
CA VAL A 133 -12.25 -2.25 -3.27
C VAL A 133 -12.36 -3.73 -3.66
N ASN A 134 -11.71 -4.58 -2.88
CA ASN A 134 -11.68 -6.04 -3.05
C ASN A 134 -11.40 -6.72 -1.69
N GLN A 135 -11.73 -7.99 -1.56
CA GLN A 135 -11.70 -8.77 -0.31
C GLN A 135 -10.30 -9.06 0.25
N LEU A 136 -9.22 -8.79 -0.49
CA LEU A 136 -7.84 -9.09 -0.06
C LEU A 136 -7.12 -7.86 0.46
N PHE A 137 -7.15 -6.76 -0.30
CA PHE A 137 -6.36 -5.55 -0.04
C PHE A 137 -7.09 -4.27 -0.43
N GLY A 138 -8.42 -4.28 -0.41
CA GLY A 138 -9.21 -3.10 -0.73
C GLY A 138 -9.17 -2.02 0.37
N VAL A 139 -9.44 -0.77 -0.01
CA VAL A 139 -9.40 0.37 0.92
C VAL A 139 -10.30 0.18 2.15
N GLN A 140 -11.39 -0.58 2.00
CA GLN A 140 -12.35 -0.87 3.06
C GLN A 140 -11.77 -1.77 4.18
N ASN A 141 -10.71 -2.53 3.92
CA ASN A 141 -10.09 -3.42 4.90
C ASN A 141 -8.68 -2.95 5.30
N GLN A 142 -7.99 -2.24 4.41
CA GLN A 142 -6.70 -1.63 4.68
C GLN A 142 -6.81 -0.49 5.69
N PHE A 143 -7.83 0.36 5.59
CA PHE A 143 -8.03 1.48 6.53
C PHE A 143 -8.12 1.04 8.00
N PRO A 144 -9.02 0.11 8.40
CA PRO A 144 -9.09 -0.32 9.80
C PRO A 144 -7.83 -1.05 10.25
N SER A 145 -7.23 -1.86 9.37
CA SER A 145 -5.95 -2.54 9.64
C SER A 145 -4.81 -1.55 9.92
N PHE A 146 -4.70 -0.50 9.11
CA PHE A 146 -3.70 0.56 9.27
C PHE A 146 -3.92 1.37 10.55
N MET A 147 -5.16 1.74 10.86
CA MET A 147 -5.49 2.47 12.09
C MET A 147 -5.17 1.62 13.33
N ALA A 148 -5.53 0.33 13.32
CA ALA A 148 -5.34 -0.55 14.46
C ALA A 148 -3.85 -0.91 14.70
N ASN A 149 -3.08 -1.13 13.64
CA ASN A 149 -1.76 -1.75 13.73
C ASN A 149 -0.59 -0.79 13.41
N THR A 150 -0.81 0.23 12.59
CA THR A 150 0.26 1.11 12.09
C THR A 150 0.23 2.50 12.70
N HIS A 151 -0.94 3.16 12.75
CA HIS A 151 -1.06 4.49 13.33
C HIS A 151 -0.64 4.47 14.80
N ARG A 152 0.47 5.11 15.16
CA ARG A 152 1.05 5.06 16.52
C ARG A 152 0.21 5.85 17.51
N LEU A 153 0.15 5.41 18.77
CA LEU A 153 -0.52 6.10 19.86
C LEU A 153 0.45 6.20 21.05
N LEU A 154 1.29 7.24 21.06
CA LEU A 154 2.32 7.44 22.10
C LEU A 154 1.98 8.57 23.06
N ASN A 155 1.16 9.53 22.63
CA ASN A 155 0.78 10.70 23.41
C ASN A 155 -0.58 11.26 22.93
N ARG A 156 -1.08 12.30 23.62
CA ARG A 156 -2.35 12.96 23.30
C ARG A 156 -2.46 13.42 21.83
N LYS A 157 -1.39 13.98 21.26
CA LYS A 157 -1.38 14.48 19.88
C LYS A 157 -1.60 13.36 18.87
N ASP A 158 -1.03 12.19 19.14
CA ASP A 158 -1.26 11.00 18.30
C ASP A 158 -2.72 10.55 18.38
N CYS A 159 -3.34 10.59 19.56
CA CYS A 159 -4.77 10.32 19.70
C CYS A 159 -5.62 11.33 18.92
N ASP A 160 -5.24 12.61 18.90
CA ASP A 160 -5.92 13.61 18.07
C ASP A 160 -5.76 13.32 16.57
N TYR A 161 -4.56 12.92 16.13
CA TYR A 161 -4.33 12.51 14.75
C TYR A 161 -5.15 11.27 14.36
N TYR A 162 -5.36 10.33 15.28
CA TYR A 162 -6.23 9.19 15.06
C TYR A 162 -7.64 9.64 14.70
N VAL A 163 -8.22 10.55 15.50
CA VAL A 163 -9.54 11.14 15.24
C VAL A 163 -9.56 11.90 13.91
N MET A 164 -8.52 12.68 13.60
CA MET A 164 -8.42 13.39 12.31
C MET A 164 -8.47 12.45 11.10
N ARG A 165 -7.86 11.26 11.18
CA ARG A 165 -7.96 10.25 10.11
C ARG A 165 -9.36 9.66 10.00
N LEU A 166 -10.03 9.38 11.12
CA LEU A 166 -11.43 8.95 11.09
C LEU A 166 -12.32 10.00 10.41
N ASP A 167 -12.11 11.28 10.72
CA ASP A 167 -12.84 12.40 10.11
C ASP A 167 -12.54 12.56 8.62
N ALA A 168 -11.29 12.29 8.21
CA ALA A 168 -10.85 12.40 6.81
C ALA A 168 -11.34 11.25 5.92
N LEU A 169 -11.81 10.13 6.50
CA LEU A 169 -12.16 8.93 5.74
C LEU A 169 -13.24 9.18 4.70
N GLN A 170 -14.24 9.99 5.04
CA GLN A 170 -15.32 10.32 4.11
C GLN A 170 -14.78 10.89 2.80
N LYS A 171 -13.78 11.78 2.87
CA LYS A 171 -13.15 12.33 1.68
C LYS A 171 -12.42 11.25 0.88
N LYS A 172 -11.63 10.40 1.53
CA LYS A 172 -10.88 9.30 0.88
C LYS A 172 -11.83 8.36 0.13
N PHE A 173 -12.95 7.99 0.74
CA PHE A 173 -13.94 7.10 0.14
C PHE A 173 -14.76 7.78 -0.97
N ASP A 174 -15.08 9.07 -0.83
CA ASP A 174 -15.71 9.84 -1.91
C ASP A 174 -14.78 9.90 -3.14
N GLN A 175 -13.48 10.10 -2.94
CA GLN A 175 -12.48 10.04 -4.01
C GLN A 175 -12.36 8.64 -4.64
N THR A 176 -12.36 7.59 -3.82
CA THR A 176 -12.38 6.20 -4.29
C THR A 176 -13.63 5.93 -5.15
N LEU A 177 -14.80 6.41 -4.72
CA LEU A 177 -16.05 6.31 -5.48
C LEU A 177 -16.00 7.00 -6.83
N ASP A 178 -15.35 8.16 -6.91
CA ASP A 178 -15.15 8.85 -8.20
C ASP A 178 -14.32 7.99 -9.15
N GLY A 179 -13.25 7.36 -8.66
CA GLY A 179 -12.46 6.40 -9.44
C GLY A 179 -13.24 5.14 -9.82
N LEU A 180 -14.11 4.63 -8.94
CA LEU A 180 -14.96 3.47 -9.21
C LEU A 180 -15.98 3.75 -10.33
N LYS A 181 -16.59 4.94 -10.35
CA LYS A 181 -17.52 5.35 -11.42
C LYS A 181 -16.82 5.45 -12.78
N VAL A 182 -15.57 5.91 -12.82
CA VAL A 182 -14.78 5.91 -14.07
C VAL A 182 -14.52 4.48 -14.56
N ARG A 183 -14.19 3.55 -13.65
CA ARG A 183 -14.00 2.13 -13.97
C ARG A 183 -15.30 1.49 -14.48
N GLU A 184 -16.43 1.78 -13.84
CA GLU A 184 -17.75 1.34 -14.28
C GLU A 184 -18.06 1.80 -15.71
N GLN A 185 -17.83 3.08 -16.02
CA GLN A 185 -18.01 3.62 -17.38
C GLN A 185 -17.11 2.94 -18.42
N LYS A 186 -15.94 2.47 -18.00
CA LYS A 186 -14.98 1.71 -18.81
C LYS A 186 -15.26 0.21 -18.84
N GLN A 187 -16.36 -0.25 -18.22
CA GLN A 187 -16.71 -1.67 -18.10
C GLN A 187 -15.67 -2.49 -17.31
N ILE A 188 -14.93 -1.83 -16.43
CA ILE A 188 -13.96 -2.47 -15.53
C ILE A 188 -14.66 -2.69 -14.20
N LEU A 189 -15.33 -3.84 -14.09
CA LEU A 189 -16.05 -4.26 -12.90
C LEU A 189 -15.41 -5.52 -12.30
N PRO A 190 -15.40 -5.66 -10.96
CA PRO A 190 -14.94 -6.89 -10.33
C PRO A 190 -15.83 -8.09 -10.69
N PRO A 191 -15.32 -9.33 -10.57
CA PRO A 191 -16.15 -10.53 -10.55
C PRO A 191 -17.24 -10.45 -9.48
N ARG A 192 -18.38 -11.12 -9.72
CA ARG A 192 -19.54 -11.13 -8.82
C ARG A 192 -19.16 -11.52 -7.39
N PHE A 193 -18.35 -12.56 -7.22
CA PHE A 193 -17.94 -13.03 -5.89
C PHE A 193 -17.14 -11.98 -5.11
N VAL A 194 -16.37 -11.13 -5.79
CA VAL A 194 -15.63 -10.02 -5.16
C VAL A 194 -16.62 -8.99 -4.63
N VAL A 195 -17.62 -8.62 -5.44
CA VAL A 195 -18.65 -7.66 -5.04
C VAL A 195 -19.50 -8.17 -3.87
N GLU A 196 -19.90 -9.45 -3.90
CA GLU A 196 -20.65 -10.07 -2.81
C GLU A 196 -19.85 -10.09 -1.51
N GLU A 197 -18.56 -10.45 -1.56
CA GLU A 197 -17.72 -10.51 -0.36
C GLU A 197 -17.46 -9.11 0.22
N VAL A 198 -17.17 -8.10 -0.61
CA VAL A 198 -16.95 -6.73 -0.08
C VAL A 198 -18.22 -6.12 0.49
N ILE A 199 -19.40 -6.39 -0.09
CA ILE A 199 -20.69 -5.95 0.50
C ILE A 199 -20.86 -6.57 1.88
N LYS A 200 -20.63 -7.87 2.00
CA LYS A 200 -20.72 -8.59 3.27
C LYS A 200 -19.74 -8.04 4.29
N GLU A 201 -18.46 -7.95 3.94
CA GLU A 201 -17.38 -7.42 4.79
C GLU A 201 -17.72 -6.02 5.32
N MET A 202 -18.12 -5.10 4.43
CA MET A 202 -18.46 -3.74 4.82
C MET A 202 -19.73 -3.67 5.69
N THR A 203 -20.74 -4.49 5.39
CA THR A 203 -21.99 -4.54 6.17
C THR A 203 -21.73 -5.07 7.58
N GLU A 204 -20.93 -6.12 7.73
CA GLU A 204 -20.51 -6.65 9.03
C GLU A 204 -19.67 -5.63 9.82
N PHE A 205 -18.85 -4.84 9.12
CA PHE A 205 -18.02 -3.81 9.74
C PHE A 205 -18.87 -2.67 10.36
N ILE A 206 -19.86 -2.16 9.63
CA ILE A 206 -20.73 -1.07 10.11
C ILE A 206 -21.90 -1.55 10.98
N GLY A 207 -22.21 -2.85 10.95
CA GLY A 207 -23.30 -3.44 11.74
C GLY A 207 -23.02 -3.52 13.24
N LYS A 208 -21.77 -3.27 13.67
CA LYS A 208 -21.36 -3.28 15.08
C LYS A 208 -21.62 -1.92 15.73
N PRO A 209 -21.99 -1.85 17.02
CA PRO A 209 -21.93 -0.60 17.78
C PRO A 209 -20.54 0.03 17.69
N ALA A 210 -20.46 1.37 17.64
CA ALA A 210 -19.17 2.06 17.50
C ALA A 210 -18.15 1.68 18.58
N SER A 211 -18.61 1.44 19.81
CA SER A 211 -17.79 0.98 20.94
C SER A 211 -17.19 -0.43 20.78
N GLU A 212 -17.79 -1.27 19.93
CA GLU A 212 -17.35 -2.65 19.64
C GLU A 212 -16.55 -2.74 18.34
N ASN A 213 -16.54 -1.66 17.54
CA ASN A 213 -15.78 -1.62 16.30
C ASN A 213 -14.25 -1.71 16.58
N ILE A 214 -13.50 -2.38 15.70
CA ILE A 214 -12.04 -2.53 15.80
C ILE A 214 -11.33 -1.17 15.96
N LEU A 215 -11.85 -0.12 15.31
CA LEU A 215 -11.31 1.23 15.40
C LEU A 215 -11.41 1.83 16.81
N ALA A 216 -12.48 1.52 17.55
CA ALA A 216 -12.66 1.99 18.92
C ALA A 216 -11.96 1.09 19.94
N THR A 217 -12.07 -0.23 19.77
CA THR A 217 -11.50 -1.21 20.73
C THR A 217 -9.97 -1.21 20.68
N SER A 218 -9.37 -1.13 19.48
CA SER A 218 -7.93 -0.96 19.33
C SER A 218 -7.47 0.35 19.96
N PHE A 219 -8.14 1.47 19.66
CA PHE A 219 -7.82 2.77 20.25
C PHE A 219 -7.85 2.72 21.78
N LYS A 220 -8.93 2.22 22.37
CA LYS A 220 -9.10 2.10 23.83
C LYS A 220 -7.96 1.32 24.48
N SER A 221 -7.65 0.13 23.94
CA SER A 221 -6.62 -0.76 24.49
C SER A 221 -5.21 -0.15 24.43
N ARG A 222 -4.94 0.66 23.40
CA ARG A 222 -3.64 1.29 23.16
C ARG A 222 -3.49 2.61 23.90
N ALA A 223 -4.54 3.43 23.96
CA ALA A 223 -4.57 4.68 24.73
C ALA A 223 -4.44 4.43 26.25
N ALA A 224 -4.91 3.28 26.74
CA ALA A 224 -4.69 2.86 28.13
C ALA A 224 -3.20 2.69 28.50
N LYS A 225 -2.34 2.42 27.51
CA LYS A 225 -0.89 2.27 27.70
C LYS A 225 -0.13 3.61 27.71
N ILE A 226 -0.81 4.73 27.44
CA ILE A 226 -0.20 6.06 27.46
C ILE A 226 -0.25 6.59 28.89
N GLU A 227 0.91 6.58 29.57
CA GLU A 227 1.03 7.01 30.98
C GLU A 227 0.65 8.48 31.20
N LYS A 228 0.93 9.34 30.23
CA LYS A 228 0.70 10.80 30.33
C LYS A 228 -0.75 11.22 30.08
N LEU A 229 -1.67 10.29 29.79
CA LEU A 229 -3.10 10.59 29.65
C LEU A 229 -3.83 10.37 30.96
N SER A 230 -4.62 11.36 31.39
CA SER A 230 -5.54 11.18 32.51
C SER A 230 -6.73 10.30 32.11
N GLU A 231 -7.45 9.76 33.10
CA GLU A 231 -8.66 8.98 32.81
C GLU A 231 -9.77 9.82 32.15
N ALA A 232 -9.84 11.11 32.50
CA ALA A 232 -10.75 12.06 31.87
C ALA A 232 -10.40 12.24 30.38
N ASP A 233 -9.11 12.37 30.06
CA ASP A 233 -8.64 12.47 28.67
C ASP A 233 -8.95 11.20 27.87
N ARG A 234 -8.74 10.02 28.46
CA ARG A 234 -9.05 8.74 27.81
C ARG A 234 -10.55 8.64 27.50
N THR A 235 -11.38 9.02 28.46
CA THR A 235 -12.84 9.02 28.29
C THR A 235 -13.29 10.00 27.19
N GLU A 236 -12.75 11.23 27.21
CA GLU A 236 -13.04 12.25 26.19
C GLU A 236 -12.63 11.79 24.79
N LEU A 237 -11.40 11.29 24.64
CA LEU A 237 -10.87 10.82 23.36
C LEU A 237 -11.62 9.60 22.84
N GLN A 238 -11.97 8.65 23.72
CA GLN A 238 -12.78 7.50 23.36
C GLN A 238 -14.14 7.94 22.81
N ALA A 239 -14.81 8.89 23.47
CA ALA A 239 -16.08 9.43 22.99
C ALA A 239 -15.93 10.13 21.63
N ARG A 240 -14.83 10.84 21.40
CA ARG A 240 -14.52 11.44 20.08
C ARG A 240 -14.31 10.40 19.00
N VAL A 241 -13.61 9.30 19.30
CA VAL A 241 -13.42 8.17 18.37
C VAL A 241 -14.76 7.52 18.03
N GLU A 242 -15.59 7.18 19.02
CA GLU A 242 -16.91 6.57 18.79
C GLU A 242 -17.85 7.49 18.02
N SER A 243 -17.79 8.80 18.29
CA SER A 243 -18.52 9.82 17.53
C SER A 243 -18.05 9.89 16.08
N ALA A 244 -16.74 9.92 15.82
CA ALA A 244 -16.19 9.93 14.46
C ALA A 244 -16.56 8.64 13.70
N ILE A 245 -16.54 7.49 14.37
CA ILE A 245 -16.99 6.23 13.77
C ILE A 245 -18.45 6.33 13.33
N THR A 246 -19.33 6.74 14.24
CA THR A 246 -20.78 6.84 13.97
C THR A 246 -21.11 7.87 12.89
N ASN A 247 -20.45 9.04 12.94
CA ASN A 247 -20.84 10.20 12.13
C ASN A 247 -20.06 10.33 10.82
N LYS A 248 -18.91 9.68 10.68
CA LYS A 248 -18.01 9.81 9.51
C LYS A 248 -17.72 8.46 8.87
N VAL A 249 -17.25 7.50 9.66
CA VAL A 249 -16.81 6.19 9.15
C VAL A 249 -17.99 5.41 8.61
N TYR A 250 -19.02 5.16 9.42
CA TYR A 250 -20.16 4.34 9.01
C TYR A 250 -20.89 4.91 7.78
N PRO A 251 -21.18 6.23 7.71
CA PRO A 251 -21.75 6.81 6.48
C PRO A 251 -20.84 6.66 5.24
N ALA A 252 -19.51 6.72 5.40
CA ALA A 252 -18.59 6.52 4.28
C ALA A 252 -18.65 5.07 3.75
N TYR A 253 -18.64 4.09 4.63
CA TYR A 253 -18.83 2.68 4.27
C TYR A 253 -20.22 2.42 3.66
N GLN A 254 -21.28 3.04 4.20
CA GLN A 254 -22.63 2.89 3.65
C GLN A 254 -22.69 3.35 2.18
N LYS A 255 -22.03 4.45 1.82
CA LYS A 255 -21.95 4.90 0.41
C LYS A 255 -21.28 3.87 -0.50
N LEU A 256 -20.21 3.21 -0.03
CA LEU A 256 -19.57 2.12 -0.79
C LEU A 256 -20.51 0.92 -0.91
N ILE A 257 -21.18 0.51 0.17
CA ILE A 257 -22.16 -0.58 0.17
C ILE A 257 -23.26 -0.28 -0.86
N ASP A 258 -23.85 0.92 -0.82
CA ASP A 258 -24.91 1.34 -1.74
C ASP A 258 -24.43 1.29 -3.20
N TYR A 259 -23.21 1.76 -3.47
CA TYR A 259 -22.59 1.67 -4.80
C TYR A 259 -22.46 0.21 -5.27
N PHE A 260 -21.87 -0.66 -4.44
CA PHE A 260 -21.65 -2.06 -4.79
C PHE A 260 -22.96 -2.84 -4.97
N GLN A 261 -23.98 -2.55 -4.16
CA GLN A 261 -25.33 -3.09 -4.34
C GLN A 261 -25.93 -2.64 -5.68
N ALA A 262 -25.75 -1.38 -6.07
CA ALA A 262 -26.28 -0.83 -7.32
C ALA A 262 -25.61 -1.44 -8.57
N ILE A 263 -24.33 -1.80 -8.50
CA ILE A 263 -23.61 -2.41 -9.63
C ILE A 263 -23.67 -3.94 -9.64
N LEU A 264 -24.17 -4.59 -8.60
CA LEU A 264 -24.16 -6.06 -8.47
C LEU A 264 -24.81 -6.77 -9.68
N SER A 265 -25.92 -6.23 -10.19
CA SER A 265 -26.60 -6.78 -11.38
C SER A 265 -25.79 -6.63 -12.68
N LYS A 266 -24.80 -5.74 -12.71
CA LYS A 266 -23.91 -5.50 -13.85
C LYS A 266 -22.66 -6.40 -13.83
N THR A 267 -22.41 -7.10 -12.72
CA THR A 267 -21.23 -7.97 -12.55
C THR A 267 -21.43 -9.33 -13.21
N THR A 268 -20.33 -9.94 -13.67
CA THR A 268 -20.31 -11.29 -14.26
C THR A 268 -19.63 -12.30 -13.34
N THR A 269 -19.84 -13.58 -13.61
CA THR A 269 -19.15 -14.69 -12.92
C THR A 269 -17.78 -14.99 -13.49
N ASP A 270 -17.39 -14.37 -14.61
CA ASP A 270 -16.04 -14.50 -15.16
C ASP A 270 -15.03 -13.89 -14.17
N ASP A 271 -13.97 -14.62 -13.87
CA ASP A 271 -13.02 -14.35 -12.79
C ASP A 271 -11.65 -13.87 -13.28
N GLY A 272 -11.31 -14.15 -14.52
CA GLY A 272 -10.06 -13.70 -15.14
C GLY A 272 -10.13 -12.27 -15.69
N VAL A 273 -8.98 -11.59 -15.66
CA VAL A 273 -8.83 -10.22 -16.22
C VAL A 273 -8.95 -10.18 -17.75
N TRP A 274 -8.93 -11.33 -18.42
CA TRP A 274 -9.20 -11.46 -19.86
C TRP A 274 -10.58 -10.90 -20.25
N LYS A 275 -11.54 -10.87 -19.30
CA LYS A 275 -12.87 -10.28 -19.51
C LYS A 275 -12.87 -8.75 -19.63
N LEU A 276 -11.81 -8.10 -19.14
CA LEU A 276 -11.70 -6.65 -19.16
C LEU A 276 -11.33 -6.18 -20.58
N PRO A 277 -11.64 -4.92 -20.93
CA PRO A 277 -11.14 -4.34 -22.19
C PRO A 277 -9.61 -4.47 -22.28
N ASP A 278 -9.09 -4.94 -23.42
CA ASP A 278 -7.65 -5.23 -23.61
C ASP A 278 -7.06 -6.23 -22.57
N GLY A 279 -7.88 -7.15 -22.04
CA GLY A 279 -7.52 -8.05 -20.94
C GLY A 279 -6.27 -8.90 -21.15
N ASP A 280 -6.03 -9.43 -22.35
CA ASP A 280 -4.83 -10.23 -22.65
C ASP A 280 -3.55 -9.38 -22.56
N ALA A 281 -3.59 -8.15 -23.10
CA ALA A 281 -2.47 -7.22 -23.05
C ALA A 281 -2.24 -6.71 -21.61
N PHE A 282 -3.32 -6.49 -20.85
CA PHE A 282 -3.22 -6.16 -19.43
C PHE A 282 -2.61 -7.31 -18.62
N TYR A 283 -3.02 -8.55 -18.86
CA TYR A 283 -2.45 -9.72 -18.18
C TYR A 283 -0.96 -9.88 -18.49
N ALA A 284 -0.55 -9.70 -19.75
CA ALA A 284 0.85 -9.72 -20.13
C ALA A 284 1.67 -8.60 -19.45
N TYR A 285 1.12 -7.40 -19.34
CA TYR A 285 1.73 -6.30 -18.59
C TYR A 285 1.91 -6.66 -17.11
N LYS A 286 0.86 -7.14 -16.43
CA LYS A 286 0.93 -7.52 -15.00
C LYS A 286 1.87 -8.70 -14.78
N LEU A 287 1.93 -9.67 -15.68
CA LEU A 287 2.89 -10.77 -15.63
C LEU A 287 4.32 -10.22 -15.65
N HIS A 288 4.64 -9.30 -16.57
CA HIS A 288 5.97 -8.70 -16.64
C HIS A 288 6.29 -7.86 -15.40
N GLU A 289 5.36 -7.01 -14.95
CA GLU A 289 5.52 -6.17 -13.75
C GLU A 289 5.82 -7.01 -12.50
N ASN A 290 5.15 -8.15 -12.31
CA ASN A 290 5.25 -8.95 -11.09
C ASN A 290 6.40 -9.97 -11.10
N THR A 291 6.91 -10.34 -12.29
CA THR A 291 7.91 -11.42 -12.40
C THR A 291 9.20 -11.00 -13.07
N THR A 292 9.23 -9.82 -13.72
CA THR A 292 10.30 -9.33 -14.60
C THR A 292 10.61 -10.23 -15.81
N THR A 293 9.86 -11.33 -15.98
CA THR A 293 10.06 -12.27 -17.07
C THR A 293 9.69 -11.67 -18.41
N LYS A 294 10.31 -12.16 -19.48
CA LYS A 294 9.94 -11.84 -20.86
C LYS A 294 9.12 -12.95 -21.52
N LEU A 295 8.85 -14.02 -20.78
CA LEU A 295 7.98 -15.10 -21.23
C LEU A 295 6.55 -14.59 -21.40
N LYS A 296 5.88 -15.06 -22.45
CA LYS A 296 4.45 -14.84 -22.67
C LYS A 296 3.61 -15.65 -21.67
N PRO A 297 2.35 -15.25 -21.41
CA PRO A 297 1.41 -16.01 -20.59
C PRO A 297 1.37 -17.51 -20.88
N ASP A 298 1.24 -17.90 -22.15
CA ASP A 298 1.20 -19.32 -22.55
C ASP A 298 2.52 -20.04 -22.25
N GLU A 299 3.66 -19.38 -22.43
CA GLU A 299 4.97 -19.97 -22.12
C GLU A 299 5.14 -20.21 -20.61
N VAL A 300 4.60 -19.31 -19.78
CA VAL A 300 4.57 -19.47 -18.32
C VAL A 300 3.62 -20.60 -17.92
N HIS A 301 2.45 -20.71 -18.57
CA HIS A 301 1.51 -21.80 -18.32
C HIS A 301 2.14 -23.17 -18.62
N GLU A 302 2.75 -23.30 -19.79
CA GLU A 302 3.44 -24.52 -20.20
C GLU A 302 4.62 -24.85 -19.29
N LEU A 303 5.36 -23.85 -18.82
CA LEU A 303 6.39 -24.05 -17.80
C LEU A 303 5.80 -24.57 -16.49
N GLY A 304 4.68 -23.99 -16.03
CA GLY A 304 3.97 -24.42 -14.83
C GLY A 304 3.54 -25.88 -14.91
N LEU A 305 2.94 -26.31 -16.02
CA LEU A 305 2.52 -27.71 -16.22
C LEU A 305 3.71 -28.68 -16.14
N ARG A 306 4.86 -28.33 -16.72
CA ARG A 306 6.07 -29.15 -16.63
C ARG A 306 6.62 -29.21 -15.21
N GLU A 307 6.65 -28.09 -14.50
CA GLU A 307 7.14 -28.05 -13.12
C GLU A 307 6.21 -28.82 -12.16
N VAL A 308 4.88 -28.74 -12.34
CA VAL A 308 3.92 -29.55 -11.58
C VAL A 308 4.23 -31.03 -11.79
N ALA A 309 4.33 -31.49 -13.04
CA ALA A 309 4.63 -32.90 -13.33
C ALA A 309 5.97 -33.36 -12.74
N ARG A 310 7.01 -32.52 -12.80
CA ARG A 310 8.32 -32.81 -12.20
C ARG A 310 8.22 -32.96 -10.68
N ILE A 311 7.60 -31.99 -10.01
CA ILE A 311 7.45 -31.96 -8.54
C ILE A 311 6.59 -33.13 -8.07
N GLU A 312 5.49 -33.42 -8.76
CA GLU A 312 4.64 -34.58 -8.44
C GLU A 312 5.40 -35.90 -8.58
N GLY A 313 6.26 -36.04 -9.59
CA GLY A 313 7.14 -37.19 -9.75
C GLY A 313 8.14 -37.36 -8.60
N GLU A 314 8.73 -36.27 -8.13
CA GLU A 314 9.64 -36.28 -6.97
C GLU A 314 8.90 -36.61 -5.67
N MET A 315 7.74 -35.98 -5.43
CA MET A 315 6.88 -36.29 -4.29
C MET A 315 6.47 -37.75 -4.30
N ARG A 316 6.10 -38.29 -5.47
CA ARG A 316 5.74 -39.70 -5.65
C ARG A 316 6.85 -40.64 -5.21
N ALA A 317 8.07 -40.44 -5.70
CA ALA A 317 9.21 -41.27 -5.34
C ALA A 317 9.47 -41.29 -3.83
N ILE A 318 9.36 -40.14 -3.16
CA ILE A 318 9.54 -40.02 -1.71
C ILE A 318 8.40 -40.72 -0.95
N LEU A 319 7.15 -40.47 -1.33
CA LEU A 319 5.97 -41.06 -0.68
C LEU A 319 5.97 -42.60 -0.81
N ASP A 320 6.31 -43.11 -1.99
CA ASP A 320 6.38 -44.55 -2.22
C ASP A 320 7.46 -45.21 -1.35
N ALA A 321 8.64 -44.58 -1.23
CA ALA A 321 9.72 -45.03 -0.36
C ALA A 321 9.36 -44.99 1.15
N ASN A 322 8.35 -44.20 1.53
CA ASN A 322 7.88 -44.04 2.91
C ASN A 322 6.56 -44.78 3.18
N GLY A 323 6.20 -45.76 2.35
CA GLY A 323 5.07 -46.67 2.60
C GLY A 323 3.71 -46.18 2.08
N PHE A 324 3.70 -45.16 1.23
CA PHE A 324 2.48 -44.63 0.60
C PHE A 324 2.35 -44.99 -0.89
N ALA A 325 2.98 -46.10 -1.29
CA ALA A 325 3.00 -46.60 -2.66
C ALA A 325 1.59 -46.65 -3.28
N GLY A 326 1.42 -45.96 -4.42
CA GLY A 326 0.17 -45.95 -5.20
C GLY A 326 -0.99 -45.11 -4.64
N GLN A 327 -0.83 -44.42 -3.51
CA GLN A 327 -1.87 -43.52 -2.97
C GLN A 327 -1.82 -42.13 -3.63
N PRO A 328 -2.94 -41.44 -3.92
CA PRO A 328 -2.92 -40.08 -4.49
C PRO A 328 -2.15 -39.08 -3.62
N ILE A 329 -1.32 -38.21 -4.23
CA ILE A 329 -0.45 -37.26 -3.50
C ILE A 329 -1.27 -36.42 -2.52
N GLY A 330 -2.35 -35.77 -3.01
CA GLY A 330 -3.17 -34.88 -2.20
C GLY A 330 -3.78 -35.58 -0.97
N GLU A 331 -4.29 -36.79 -1.13
CA GLU A 331 -4.84 -37.58 -0.02
C GLU A 331 -3.75 -38.00 0.98
N THR A 332 -2.56 -38.39 0.49
CA THR A 332 -1.44 -38.73 1.37
C THR A 332 -0.98 -37.52 2.17
N MET A 333 -0.87 -36.35 1.55
CA MET A 333 -0.50 -35.12 2.25
C MET A 333 -1.55 -34.73 3.30
N ASP A 334 -2.84 -34.83 2.99
CA ASP A 334 -3.92 -34.57 3.97
C ASP A 334 -3.87 -35.52 5.18
N LYS A 335 -3.55 -36.80 4.96
CA LYS A 335 -3.33 -37.77 6.06
C LYS A 335 -2.14 -37.38 6.92
N LEU A 336 -1.01 -37.02 6.30
CA LEU A 336 0.20 -36.60 7.01
C LEU A 336 -0.05 -35.33 7.81
N THR A 337 -0.77 -34.35 7.27
CA THR A 337 -1.12 -33.12 8.00
C THR A 337 -1.99 -33.38 9.24
N LYS A 338 -2.74 -34.49 9.29
CA LYS A 338 -3.58 -34.87 10.44
C LYS A 338 -2.89 -35.83 11.41
N ASP A 339 -1.71 -36.33 11.04
CA ASP A 339 -0.95 -37.27 11.86
C ASP A 339 -0.37 -36.55 13.08
N GLN A 340 -0.67 -37.06 14.28
CA GLN A 340 -0.23 -36.49 15.55
C GLN A 340 1.29 -36.37 15.66
N ARG A 341 2.05 -37.17 14.90
CA ARG A 341 3.52 -37.09 14.84
C ARG A 341 4.03 -35.75 14.30
N PHE A 342 3.24 -35.03 13.51
CA PHE A 342 3.61 -33.76 12.89
C PHE A 342 2.83 -32.56 13.46
N LEU A 343 2.10 -32.77 14.55
CA LEU A 343 1.26 -31.74 15.17
C LEU A 343 1.79 -31.37 16.56
N TYR A 344 1.98 -30.08 16.79
CA TYR A 344 2.14 -29.56 18.14
C TYR A 344 0.77 -29.50 18.85
N PRO A 345 0.72 -29.68 20.18
CA PRO A 345 -0.49 -29.45 20.96
C PRO A 345 -1.00 -28.00 20.82
N ASN A 346 -2.33 -27.80 20.82
CA ASN A 346 -2.93 -26.46 20.80
C ASN A 346 -3.02 -25.85 22.21
N ASP A 347 -1.86 -25.71 22.86
CA ASP A 347 -1.70 -25.06 24.16
C ASP A 347 -0.47 -24.14 24.16
N ASP A 348 -0.23 -23.41 25.25
CA ASP A 348 0.88 -22.46 25.35
C ASP A 348 2.25 -23.16 25.21
N LYS A 349 2.34 -24.41 25.66
CA LYS A 349 3.57 -25.19 25.52
C LYS A 349 3.80 -25.54 24.06
N GLY A 350 2.80 -26.06 23.35
CA GLY A 350 2.91 -26.40 21.94
C GLY A 350 3.20 -25.17 21.07
N ARG A 351 2.64 -23.99 21.39
CA ARG A 351 3.04 -22.73 20.74
C ARG A 351 4.49 -22.36 21.02
N SER A 352 4.95 -22.51 22.26
CA SER A 352 6.37 -22.25 22.58
C SER A 352 7.30 -23.23 21.87
N ASP A 353 6.93 -24.52 21.79
CA ASP A 353 7.74 -25.55 21.15
C ASP A 353 7.78 -25.37 19.62
N ALA A 354 6.73 -24.79 19.02
CA ALA A 354 6.69 -24.48 17.59
C ALA A 354 7.52 -23.23 17.23
N LEU A 355 7.77 -22.34 18.19
CA LEU A 355 8.58 -21.12 18.00
C LEU A 355 10.06 -21.33 18.30
N ALA A 356 10.40 -22.37 19.08
CA ALA A 356 11.77 -22.75 19.43
C ALA A 356 12.44 -23.52 18.28
#